data_AF-A0A7C5LBD7-F1
#
_entry.id   AF-A0A7C5LBD7-F1
#
_cell.length_a   1.000
_cell.length_b   1.000
_cell.length_c   1.000
_cell.angle_alpha   90.00
_cell.angle_beta   90.00
_cell.angle_gamma   90.00
#
_symmetry.space_group_name_H-M   'P 1'
#
loop_
_entity.id
_entity.type
_entity.pdbx_description
1 polymer ?
#
loop_
_entity_poly.entity_id
_entity_poly.type
_entity_poly.pdbx_seq_one_letter_code
_entity_poly.pdbx_strand_id
1 'polypeptide(L)'
;YYGRFERDYNLEYRAPLQPDGYSRRDYGVEYHQLQADVHARAGMGCLDCHEGRTLMGAPSSSTLSCRGCHDPEAAPPAAVEEGPLGRVLRLRAGRRLPVPLMANPVHARYGDRVACAVCHAQWGFADQELHLLRLDVLDFEPWEDLSVQGSAEVEYQIDSVLYGEAEFDFPWMSDGLTGEGKLGLWLLGYRQRRWEGLMRCRDQAGVLRVCRSLLDLRLSWVDAEGEVRFDSVAPPAGRRLIPYTPHTIGKAGAFFFLRLDETP
;
A
#
# COMPACT_ATOMS: atom_id res chain seq x y z
N TYR A 1 -5.45 -0.18 6.81
CA TYR A 1 -5.14 -0.73 8.15
C TYR A 1 -5.60 -2.18 8.33
N TYR A 2 -6.70 -2.60 7.71
CA TYR A 2 -7.36 -3.89 7.98
C TYR A 2 -6.61 -5.16 7.54
N GLY A 3 -5.30 -5.11 7.26
CA GLY A 3 -4.61 -6.32 6.85
C GLY A 3 -4.98 -6.74 5.43
N ARG A 4 -4.91 -5.87 4.41
CA ARG A 4 -5.35 -6.25 3.05
C ARG A 4 -4.20 -6.19 2.06
N PHE A 5 -4.04 -7.28 1.31
CA PHE A 5 -3.15 -7.37 0.16
C PHE A 5 -3.99 -7.85 -1.02
N GLU A 6 -3.88 -7.21 -2.18
CA GLU A 6 -4.65 -7.57 -3.36
C GLU A 6 -4.33 -9.01 -3.78
N ARG A 7 -5.34 -9.75 -4.25
CA ARG A 7 -5.05 -11.04 -4.90
C ARG A 7 -4.26 -10.81 -6.18
N ASP A 8 -3.59 -11.87 -6.64
CA ASP A 8 -2.99 -11.88 -7.97
C ASP A 8 -4.06 -11.68 -9.05
N TYR A 9 -3.66 -11.14 -10.20
CA TYR A 9 -4.60 -10.70 -11.25
C TYR A 9 -5.18 -11.87 -12.04
N ASN A 10 -4.36 -12.89 -12.30
CA ASN A 10 -4.80 -14.09 -13.01
C ASN A 10 -5.82 -14.90 -12.18
N LEU A 11 -6.90 -15.30 -12.85
CA LEU A 11 -8.06 -15.99 -12.27
C LEU A 11 -7.68 -17.25 -11.46
N GLU A 12 -6.68 -18.02 -11.91
CA GLU A 12 -6.25 -19.26 -11.26
C GLU A 12 -5.75 -19.04 -9.82
N TYR A 13 -5.20 -17.85 -9.54
CA TYR A 13 -4.64 -17.48 -8.25
C TYR A 13 -5.63 -16.70 -7.37
N ARG A 14 -6.88 -16.54 -7.83
CA ARG A 14 -7.92 -15.75 -7.16
C ARG A 14 -8.89 -16.60 -6.32
N ALA A 15 -8.55 -17.84 -6.00
CA ALA A 15 -9.35 -18.71 -5.13
C ALA A 15 -9.33 -18.26 -3.63
N PRO A 16 -10.40 -18.54 -2.86
CA PRO A 16 -11.69 -19.05 -3.30
C PRO A 16 -12.48 -18.00 -4.08
N LEU A 17 -13.18 -18.43 -5.13
CA LEU A 17 -14.17 -17.62 -5.82
C LEU A 17 -15.31 -17.28 -4.84
N GLN A 18 -15.92 -16.12 -5.01
CA GLN A 18 -17.08 -15.76 -4.18
C GLN A 18 -18.22 -16.76 -4.45
N PRO A 19 -19.09 -17.06 -3.45
CA PRO A 19 -20.16 -18.05 -3.60
C PRO A 19 -21.17 -17.73 -4.71
N ASP A 20 -21.28 -16.46 -5.11
CA ASP A 20 -22.09 -15.96 -6.22
C ASP A 20 -21.31 -15.90 -7.55
N GLY A 21 -20.10 -16.44 -7.60
CA GLY A 21 -19.21 -16.53 -8.77
C GLY A 21 -18.49 -15.21 -9.08
N TYR A 22 -19.22 -14.11 -9.16
CA TYR A 22 -18.75 -12.82 -9.67
C TYR A 22 -19.34 -11.62 -8.91
N SER A 23 -19.16 -11.58 -7.58
CA SER A 23 -19.46 -10.38 -6.79
C SER A 23 -18.89 -9.13 -7.46
N ARG A 24 -19.65 -8.03 -7.48
CA ARG A 24 -19.25 -6.75 -8.08
C ARG A 24 -17.92 -6.26 -7.48
N ARG A 25 -16.88 -6.12 -8.32
CA ARG A 25 -15.56 -5.58 -7.95
C ARG A 25 -15.52 -4.08 -8.19
N ASP A 26 -16.27 -3.32 -7.39
CA ASP A 26 -16.32 -1.85 -7.54
C ASP A 26 -14.94 -1.16 -7.45
N TYR A 27 -13.97 -1.82 -6.82
CA TYR A 27 -12.59 -1.35 -6.69
C TYR A 27 -11.58 -2.23 -7.47
N GLY A 28 -12.07 -2.98 -8.47
CA GLY A 28 -11.26 -3.70 -9.43
C GLY A 28 -10.70 -5.07 -8.99
N VAL A 29 -10.27 -5.27 -7.74
CA VAL A 29 -9.64 -6.56 -7.33
C VAL A 29 -10.02 -7.00 -5.92
N GLU A 30 -10.08 -8.31 -5.68
CA GLU A 30 -10.26 -8.87 -4.33
C GLU A 30 -8.97 -8.81 -3.49
N TYR A 31 -9.10 -9.11 -2.19
CA TYR A 31 -7.99 -9.03 -1.24
C TYR A 31 -7.82 -10.31 -0.43
N HIS A 32 -6.57 -10.71 -0.21
CA HIS A 32 -6.16 -11.54 0.92
C HIS A 32 -6.35 -10.76 2.23
N GLN A 33 -6.94 -11.42 3.23
CA GLN A 33 -7.03 -10.89 4.59
C GLN A 33 -5.78 -11.33 5.38
N LEU A 34 -4.81 -10.44 5.45
CA LEU A 34 -3.63 -10.51 6.28
C LEU A 34 -3.91 -9.99 7.70
N GLN A 35 -2.89 -10.02 8.55
CA GLN A 35 -3.03 -9.55 9.92
C GLN A 35 -3.29 -8.03 9.95
N ALA A 36 -4.40 -7.63 10.57
CA ALA A 36 -4.66 -6.24 10.89
C ALA A 36 -3.69 -5.75 11.98
N ASP A 37 -3.31 -4.49 11.89
CA ASP A 37 -2.39 -3.87 12.84
C ASP A 37 -2.99 -3.90 14.28
N VAL A 38 -2.20 -3.60 15.31
CA VAL A 38 -2.64 -3.58 16.73
C VAL A 38 -3.57 -2.44 17.15
N HIS A 39 -3.37 -1.21 16.69
CA HIS A 39 -4.22 -0.03 16.92
C HIS A 39 -5.73 -0.18 16.57
N ALA A 40 -6.14 -0.43 15.32
CA ALA A 40 -7.52 -0.72 14.95
C ALA A 40 -8.03 -2.07 15.47
N ARG A 41 -7.18 -3.06 15.78
CA ARG A 41 -7.66 -4.21 16.60
C ARG A 41 -8.04 -3.77 18.01
N ALA A 42 -7.40 -2.73 18.54
CA ALA A 42 -7.81 -2.07 19.77
C ALA A 42 -8.99 -1.10 19.58
N GLY A 43 -9.48 -0.91 18.35
CA GLY A 43 -10.63 -0.07 18.02
C GLY A 43 -10.30 1.36 17.56
N MET A 44 -9.03 1.66 17.30
CA MET A 44 -8.62 2.97 16.79
C MET A 44 -9.01 3.16 15.31
N GLY A 45 -9.56 4.33 14.99
CA GLY A 45 -9.77 4.81 13.63
C GLY A 45 -8.70 5.82 13.20
N CYS A 46 -8.75 6.24 11.94
CA CYS A 46 -7.78 7.20 11.38
C CYS A 46 -7.74 8.51 12.17
N LEU A 47 -8.90 8.97 12.64
CA LEU A 47 -9.06 10.25 13.35
C LEU A 47 -8.62 10.24 14.82
N ASP A 48 -8.28 9.07 15.37
CA ASP A 48 -7.68 8.98 16.71
C ASP A 48 -6.19 9.33 16.69
N CYS A 49 -5.56 9.24 15.51
CA CYS A 49 -4.15 9.55 15.27
C CYS A 49 -3.98 10.82 14.43
N HIS A 50 -4.78 10.95 13.37
CA HIS A 50 -4.69 12.04 12.41
C HIS A 50 -5.81 13.06 12.60
N GLU A 51 -5.50 14.32 12.31
CA GLU A 51 -6.55 15.33 12.13
C GLU A 51 -7.24 15.11 10.77
N GLY A 52 -8.56 15.33 10.72
CA GLY A 52 -9.33 15.14 9.47
C GLY A 52 -8.78 15.94 8.29
N ARG A 53 -8.36 17.19 8.52
CA ARG A 53 -7.70 18.01 7.48
C ARG A 53 -6.42 17.39 6.94
N THR A 54 -5.63 16.74 7.80
CA THR A 54 -4.37 16.07 7.39
C THR A 54 -4.66 14.84 6.54
N LEU A 55 -5.75 14.11 6.82
CA LEU A 55 -6.19 13.01 5.95
C LEU A 55 -6.62 13.50 4.55
N MET A 56 -7.08 14.75 4.44
CA MET A 56 -7.44 15.38 3.17
C MET A 56 -6.25 16.07 2.47
N GLY A 57 -5.01 15.78 2.89
CA GLY A 57 -3.80 16.31 2.25
C GLY A 57 -3.35 17.68 2.74
N ALA A 58 -4.02 18.28 3.73
CA ALA A 58 -3.54 19.52 4.34
C ALA A 58 -2.26 19.24 5.15
N PRO A 59 -1.28 20.18 5.16
CA PRO A 59 -0.09 20.04 5.99
C PRO A 59 -0.50 19.90 7.47
N SER A 60 0.13 18.96 8.15
CA SER A 60 -0.12 18.76 9.58
C SER A 60 0.73 19.72 10.41
N SER A 61 0.13 20.36 11.41
CA SER A 61 0.85 21.20 12.37
C SER A 61 1.60 20.40 13.43
N SER A 62 1.39 19.08 13.52
CA SER A 62 2.13 18.19 14.42
C SER A 62 2.55 16.91 13.68
N THR A 63 3.81 16.54 13.79
CA THR A 63 4.31 15.29 13.20
C THR A 63 3.96 14.14 14.13
N LEU A 64 2.83 13.47 13.86
CA LEU A 64 2.47 12.25 14.58
C LEU A 64 3.61 11.24 14.45
N SER A 65 4.08 10.71 15.58
CA SER A 65 5.13 9.70 15.62
C SER A 65 4.81 8.64 16.66
N CYS A 66 5.39 7.44 16.48
CA CYS A 66 5.27 6.36 17.43
C CYS A 66 5.74 6.81 18.83
N ARG A 67 6.86 7.56 18.88
CA ARG A 67 7.44 8.05 20.13
C ARG A 67 6.51 8.99 20.88
N GLY A 68 5.74 9.83 20.19
CA GLY A 68 4.80 10.73 20.86
C GLY A 68 3.86 10.00 21.83
N CYS A 69 3.37 8.81 21.45
CA CYS A 69 2.54 8.02 22.36
C CYS A 69 3.36 7.10 23.26
N HIS A 70 4.38 6.43 22.71
CA HIS A 70 5.03 5.28 23.34
C HIS A 70 6.31 5.61 24.12
N ASP A 71 6.91 6.80 23.92
CA ASP A 71 8.11 7.25 24.63
C ASP A 71 7.74 7.98 25.91
N PRO A 72 8.05 7.45 27.11
CA PRO A 72 7.70 8.10 28.37
C PRO A 72 8.27 9.50 28.53
N GLU A 73 9.38 9.82 27.85
CA GLU A 73 10.03 11.13 27.94
C GLU A 73 9.51 12.12 26.89
N ALA A 74 8.81 11.66 25.85
CA ALA A 74 8.25 12.54 24.83
C ALA A 74 6.98 13.22 25.31
N ALA A 75 6.77 14.48 24.92
CA ALA A 75 5.49 15.15 25.15
C ALA A 75 4.35 14.39 24.45
N PRO A 76 3.34 13.89 25.18
CA PRO A 76 2.26 13.13 24.58
C PRO A 76 1.33 14.02 23.75
N PRO A 77 0.71 13.47 22.68
CA PRO A 77 -0.38 14.15 21.99
C PRO A 77 -1.55 14.42 22.93
N ALA A 78 -2.37 15.43 22.63
CA ALA A 78 -3.50 15.83 23.48
C ALA A 78 -4.53 14.72 23.77
N ALA A 79 -4.59 13.69 22.94
CA ALA A 79 -5.47 12.53 23.14
C ALA A 79 -4.91 11.52 24.16
N VAL A 80 -3.65 11.66 24.57
CA VAL A 80 -2.95 10.78 25.51
C VAL A 80 -2.80 11.51 26.85
N GLU A 81 -3.33 10.89 27.90
CA GLU A 81 -3.32 11.38 29.27
C GLU A 81 -2.34 10.56 30.11
N GLU A 82 -1.67 11.20 31.06
CA GLU A 82 -0.92 10.50 32.10
C GLU A 82 -1.89 9.96 33.17
N GLY A 83 -1.70 8.71 33.57
CA GLY A 83 -2.51 8.04 34.59
C GLY A 83 -1.64 7.29 35.60
N PRO A 84 -2.25 6.77 36.69
CA PRO A 84 -1.51 6.12 37.77
C PRO A 84 -0.72 4.87 37.34
N LEU A 85 -1.13 4.25 36.23
CA LEU A 85 -0.51 3.04 35.67
C LEU A 85 0.26 3.33 34.36
N GLY A 86 0.54 4.61 34.08
CA GLY A 86 1.16 5.08 32.85
C GLY A 86 0.16 5.75 31.90
N ARG A 87 0.52 5.82 30.62
CA ARG A 87 -0.23 6.58 29.61
C ARG A 87 -1.52 5.89 29.18
N VAL A 88 -2.55 6.70 28.95
CA VAL A 88 -3.86 6.27 28.48
C VAL A 88 -4.29 7.11 27.29
N LEU A 89 -4.57 6.46 26.16
CA LEU A 89 -5.16 7.09 24.98
C LEU A 89 -6.69 7.15 25.12
N ARG A 90 -7.26 8.33 24.90
CA ARG A 90 -8.72 8.54 24.80
C ARG A 90 -9.12 8.58 23.32
N LEU A 91 -9.86 7.55 22.89
CA LEU A 91 -10.42 7.50 21.54
C LEU A 91 -11.54 8.51 21.38
N ARG A 92 -11.79 8.96 20.15
CA ARG A 92 -12.96 9.81 19.83
C ARG A 92 -14.29 9.14 20.15
N ALA A 93 -14.35 7.83 20.05
CA ALA A 93 -15.50 7.03 20.46
C ALA A 93 -15.69 6.94 21.99
N GLY A 94 -14.87 7.64 22.78
CA GLY A 94 -14.97 7.73 24.24
C GLY A 94 -14.29 6.60 25.01
N ARG A 95 -13.88 5.52 24.33
CA ARG A 95 -13.12 4.42 24.95
C ARG A 95 -11.71 4.86 25.34
N ARG A 96 -11.23 4.37 26.48
CA ARG A 96 -9.87 4.60 26.99
C ARG A 96 -9.03 3.34 26.79
N LEU A 97 -7.80 3.49 26.32
CA LEU A 97 -6.86 2.40 26.05
C LEU A 97 -5.52 2.66 26.75
N PRO A 98 -4.95 1.68 27.46
CA PRO A 98 -3.58 1.82 27.95
C PRO A 98 -2.59 1.87 26.78
N VAL A 99 -1.62 2.77 26.85
CA VAL A 99 -0.57 2.90 25.83
C VAL A 99 0.67 2.13 26.30
N PRO A 100 1.13 1.11 25.54
CA PRO A 100 2.34 0.39 25.90
C PRO A 100 3.56 1.30 25.74
N LEU A 101 4.42 1.37 26.76
CA LEU A 101 5.64 2.18 26.72
C LEU A 101 6.82 1.39 26.14
N MET A 102 7.77 2.11 25.54
CA MET A 102 9.00 1.55 24.96
C MET A 102 9.97 1.08 26.05
N ALA A 103 9.77 -0.12 26.59
CA ALA A 103 10.63 -0.66 27.68
C ALA A 103 11.84 -1.47 27.18
N ASN A 104 11.83 -1.97 25.94
CA ASN A 104 12.92 -2.83 25.44
C ASN A 104 14.20 -2.00 25.17
N PRO A 105 15.40 -2.43 25.63
CA PRO A 105 16.67 -1.71 25.41
C PRO A 105 17.02 -1.45 23.94
N VAL A 106 16.46 -2.21 23.00
CA VAL A 106 16.62 -2.00 21.56
C VAL A 106 16.18 -0.60 21.13
N HIS A 107 15.15 -0.04 21.77
CA HIS A 107 14.69 1.33 21.47
C HIS A 107 15.77 2.37 21.77
N ALA A 108 16.45 2.24 22.91
CA ALA A 108 17.57 3.13 23.24
C ALA A 108 18.78 2.91 22.32
N ARG A 109 19.08 1.66 21.97
CA ARG A 109 20.23 1.33 21.13
C ARG A 109 20.08 1.77 19.66
N TYR A 110 18.88 1.67 19.10
CA TYR A 110 18.65 1.85 17.66
C TYR A 110 17.65 2.95 17.30
N GLY A 111 17.02 3.59 18.27
CA GLY A 111 15.89 4.50 18.04
C GLY A 111 16.16 5.56 16.97
N ASP A 112 17.35 6.16 16.96
CA ASP A 112 17.70 7.24 16.03
C ASP A 112 18.28 6.74 14.70
N ARG A 113 18.48 5.43 14.57
CA ARG A 113 19.06 4.77 13.39
C ARG A 113 18.07 3.91 12.63
N VAL A 114 17.00 3.47 13.28
CA VAL A 114 16.02 2.53 12.75
C VAL A 114 14.62 2.97 13.14
N ALA A 115 13.73 3.15 12.16
CA ALA A 115 12.35 3.47 12.41
C ALA A 115 11.61 2.27 13.05
N CYS A 116 10.69 2.54 13.99
CA CYS A 116 9.94 1.50 14.71
C CYS A 116 9.29 0.48 13.78
N ALA A 117 8.76 0.92 12.63
CA ALA A 117 8.11 0.05 11.65
C ALA A 117 9.01 -1.08 11.11
N VAL A 118 10.33 -0.92 11.10
CA VAL A 118 11.26 -1.98 10.65
C VAL A 118 11.10 -3.24 11.51
N CYS A 119 11.01 -3.08 12.83
CA CYS A 119 10.82 -4.20 13.75
C CYS A 119 9.34 -4.58 13.92
N HIS A 120 8.45 -3.59 13.86
CA HIS A 120 7.07 -3.76 14.30
C HIS A 120 6.06 -4.02 13.18
N ALA A 121 6.35 -3.64 11.93
CA ALA A 121 5.46 -4.00 10.81
C ALA A 121 5.40 -5.53 10.68
N GLN A 122 4.19 -6.08 10.54
CA GLN A 122 3.99 -7.52 10.44
C GLN A 122 4.18 -8.03 9.02
N TRP A 123 3.79 -7.20 8.05
CA TRP A 123 3.90 -7.45 6.61
C TRP A 123 3.90 -6.11 5.88
N GLY A 124 4.29 -6.10 4.61
CA GLY A 124 4.28 -4.89 3.79
C GLY A 124 4.43 -5.25 2.32
N PHE A 125 4.07 -4.33 1.44
CA PHE A 125 4.18 -4.55 0.00
C PHE A 125 5.66 -4.70 -0.38
N ALA A 126 6.00 -5.85 -0.96
CA ALA A 126 7.32 -6.23 -1.42
C ALA A 126 7.33 -6.46 -2.94
N ASP A 127 6.49 -5.70 -3.63
CA ASP A 127 6.33 -5.75 -5.07
C ASP A 127 7.66 -5.38 -5.76
N GLN A 128 7.95 -5.98 -6.90
CA GLN A 128 9.14 -5.71 -7.71
C GLN A 128 8.73 -5.40 -9.14
N GLU A 129 9.36 -4.37 -9.71
CA GLU A 129 9.15 -3.88 -11.07
C GLU A 129 7.67 -3.75 -11.44
N LEU A 130 7.10 -2.57 -11.20
CA LEU A 130 5.73 -2.28 -11.60
C LEU A 130 5.68 -1.94 -13.09
N HIS A 131 4.97 -2.75 -13.87
CA HIS A 131 4.74 -2.56 -15.29
C HIS A 131 3.43 -1.81 -15.51
N LEU A 132 3.49 -0.73 -16.29
CA LEU A 132 2.34 0.03 -16.78
C LEU A 132 2.37 -0.02 -18.30
N LEU A 133 1.35 -0.63 -18.89
CA LEU A 133 1.20 -0.76 -20.33
C LEU A 133 -0.03 0.03 -20.78
N ARG A 134 0.16 0.98 -21.69
CA ARG A 134 -0.96 1.66 -22.35
C ARG A 134 -1.28 1.01 -23.68
N LEU A 135 -2.56 0.73 -23.92
CA LEU A 135 -3.08 0.23 -25.18
C LEU A 135 -4.02 1.26 -25.81
N ASP A 136 -3.74 1.69 -27.03
CA ASP A 136 -4.63 2.54 -27.83
C ASP A 136 -5.43 1.74 -28.89
N VAL A 137 -5.33 0.40 -28.86
CA VAL A 137 -6.08 -0.55 -29.72
C VAL A 137 -6.96 -1.48 -28.89
N LEU A 138 -7.98 -2.05 -29.52
CA LEU A 138 -8.93 -3.00 -28.93
C LEU A 138 -8.51 -4.48 -29.06
N ASP A 139 -7.24 -4.74 -29.36
CA ASP A 139 -6.70 -6.09 -29.38
C ASP A 139 -6.46 -6.58 -27.94
N PHE A 140 -7.53 -7.10 -27.34
CA PHE A 140 -7.56 -7.51 -25.93
C PHE A 140 -7.37 -9.00 -25.68
N GLU A 141 -7.36 -9.83 -26.74
CA GLU A 141 -7.19 -11.28 -26.60
C GLU A 141 -5.92 -11.67 -25.81
N PRO A 142 -4.75 -11.02 -25.99
CA PRO A 142 -3.55 -11.34 -25.21
C PRO A 142 -3.66 -11.02 -23.70
N TRP A 143 -4.67 -10.24 -23.31
CA TRP A 143 -4.81 -9.66 -21.97
C TRP A 143 -6.02 -10.20 -21.20
N GLU A 144 -6.70 -11.22 -21.74
CA GLU A 144 -7.85 -11.91 -21.13
C GLU A 144 -7.58 -12.27 -19.65
N ASP A 145 -6.44 -12.90 -19.38
CA ASP A 145 -6.02 -13.33 -18.04
C ASP A 145 -5.72 -12.16 -17.07
N LEU A 146 -5.64 -10.94 -17.59
CA LEU A 146 -5.39 -9.73 -16.83
C LEU A 146 -6.62 -8.81 -16.83
N SER A 147 -7.83 -9.26 -17.16
CA SER A 147 -9.00 -8.38 -17.15
C SER A 147 -9.30 -7.80 -15.77
N VAL A 148 -9.02 -8.56 -14.70
CA VAL A 148 -9.22 -8.10 -13.32
C VAL A 148 -7.93 -7.54 -12.70
N GLN A 149 -7.96 -6.24 -12.42
CA GLN A 149 -6.84 -5.49 -11.86
C GLN A 149 -7.36 -4.40 -10.91
N GLY A 150 -6.51 -3.46 -10.47
CA GLY A 150 -6.92 -2.34 -9.60
C GLY A 150 -7.92 -1.32 -10.21
N SER A 151 -8.58 -1.62 -11.34
CA SER A 151 -9.56 -0.75 -12.00
C SER A 151 -10.71 -1.55 -12.59
N ALA A 152 -11.95 -1.19 -12.22
CA ALA A 152 -13.16 -1.80 -12.77
C ALA A 152 -13.38 -1.42 -14.26
N GLU A 153 -12.80 -0.31 -14.73
CA GLU A 153 -12.89 0.09 -16.14
C GLU A 153 -12.08 -0.82 -17.06
N VAL A 154 -10.99 -1.41 -16.56
CA VAL A 154 -10.17 -2.40 -17.28
C VAL A 154 -10.97 -3.67 -17.49
N GLU A 155 -11.51 -4.20 -16.40
CA GLU A 155 -12.36 -5.40 -16.43
C GLU A 155 -13.54 -5.21 -17.37
N TYR A 156 -14.26 -4.09 -17.23
CA TYR A 156 -15.42 -3.78 -18.06
C TYR A 156 -15.08 -3.76 -19.55
N GLN A 157 -14.02 -3.07 -19.97
CA GLN A 157 -13.69 -2.94 -21.40
C GLN A 157 -13.15 -4.24 -21.99
N ILE A 158 -12.25 -4.93 -21.29
CA ILE A 158 -11.69 -6.20 -21.78
C ILE A 158 -12.80 -7.24 -21.91
N ASP A 159 -13.61 -7.45 -20.87
CA ASP A 159 -14.67 -8.46 -20.90
C ASP A 159 -15.75 -8.12 -21.95
N SER A 160 -16.07 -6.83 -22.12
CA SER A 160 -17.10 -6.41 -23.09
C SER A 160 -16.65 -6.58 -24.54
N VAL A 161 -15.36 -6.42 -24.86
CA VAL A 161 -14.80 -6.68 -26.19
C VAL A 161 -14.67 -8.18 -26.47
N LEU A 162 -14.20 -8.96 -25.47
CA LEU A 162 -13.92 -10.39 -25.67
C LEU A 162 -15.18 -11.26 -25.65
N TYR A 163 -16.17 -10.92 -24.81
CA TYR A 163 -17.33 -11.78 -24.56
C TYR A 163 -18.68 -11.06 -24.67
N GLY A 164 -18.66 -9.73 -24.75
CA GLY A 164 -19.86 -8.92 -24.84
C GLY A 164 -20.28 -8.63 -26.28
N GLU A 165 -21.34 -7.83 -26.40
CA GLU A 165 -21.78 -7.24 -27.67
C GLU A 165 -21.39 -5.75 -27.77
N ALA A 166 -20.57 -5.24 -26.83
CA ALA A 166 -20.22 -3.84 -26.82
C ALA A 166 -19.14 -3.55 -27.86
N GLU A 167 -19.44 -2.64 -28.78
CA GLU A 167 -18.45 -2.09 -29.71
C GLU A 167 -17.93 -0.77 -29.13
N PHE A 168 -16.62 -0.71 -28.91
CA PHE A 168 -15.93 0.54 -28.64
C PHE A 168 -15.25 1.01 -29.92
N ASP A 169 -15.19 2.32 -30.15
CA ASP A 169 -14.39 2.87 -31.25
C ASP A 169 -12.90 2.88 -30.90
N PHE A 170 -12.58 3.00 -29.62
CA PHE A 170 -11.23 3.05 -29.06
C PHE A 170 -11.24 2.73 -27.56
N PRO A 171 -10.12 2.21 -27.03
CA PRO A 171 -9.97 2.03 -25.58
C PRO A 171 -9.87 3.38 -24.87
N TRP A 172 -10.41 3.46 -23.66
CA TRP A 172 -10.33 4.68 -22.85
C TRP A 172 -10.18 4.36 -21.36
N MET A 173 -9.79 5.35 -20.57
CA MET A 173 -9.77 5.23 -19.11
C MET A 173 -9.97 6.61 -18.49
N SER A 174 -10.69 6.67 -17.38
CA SER A 174 -10.83 7.90 -16.60
C SER A 174 -9.51 8.28 -15.94
N ASP A 175 -9.14 9.56 -16.02
CA ASP A 175 -8.09 10.11 -15.19
C ASP A 175 -8.54 10.07 -13.73
N GLY A 176 -7.85 9.28 -12.89
CA GLY A 176 -8.24 9.11 -11.48
C GLY A 176 -8.14 10.38 -10.62
N LEU A 177 -7.53 11.46 -11.11
CA LEU A 177 -7.45 12.76 -10.42
C LEU A 177 -8.54 13.72 -10.88
N THR A 178 -8.83 13.79 -12.19
CA THR A 178 -9.80 14.75 -12.75
C THR A 178 -11.18 14.14 -13.03
N GLY A 179 -11.25 12.81 -13.16
CA GLY A 179 -12.44 12.07 -13.60
C GLY A 179 -12.71 12.19 -15.10
N GLU A 180 -11.86 12.86 -15.86
CA GLU A 180 -12.04 13.01 -17.31
C GLU A 180 -11.61 11.75 -18.05
N GLY A 181 -12.44 11.26 -18.98
CA GLY A 181 -12.08 10.16 -19.87
C GLY A 181 -10.93 10.54 -20.79
N LYS A 182 -9.92 9.68 -20.88
CA LYS A 182 -8.75 9.84 -21.76
C LYS A 182 -8.61 8.63 -22.67
N LEU A 183 -8.06 8.86 -23.86
CA LEU A 183 -7.73 7.80 -24.81
C LEU A 183 -6.69 6.85 -24.20
N GLY A 184 -6.90 5.56 -24.44
CA GLY A 184 -6.02 4.48 -24.05
C GLY A 184 -6.44 3.79 -22.76
N LEU A 185 -6.27 2.47 -22.73
CA LEU A 185 -6.47 1.65 -21.55
C LEU A 185 -5.12 1.36 -20.90
N TRP A 186 -5.00 1.64 -19.59
CA TRP A 186 -3.79 1.30 -18.82
C TRP A 186 -3.94 -0.03 -18.12
N LEU A 187 -3.04 -0.97 -18.42
CA LEU A 187 -2.87 -2.23 -17.73
C LEU A 187 -1.73 -2.15 -16.72
N LEU A 188 -1.87 -2.90 -15.64
CA LEU A 188 -0.97 -2.97 -14.50
C LEU A 188 -0.42 -4.39 -14.35
N GLY A 189 0.89 -4.52 -14.21
CA GLY A 189 1.56 -5.79 -13.96
C GLY A 189 2.74 -5.65 -13.01
N TYR A 190 3.24 -6.76 -12.49
CA TYR A 190 4.44 -6.79 -11.66
C TYR A 190 5.33 -7.93 -12.09
N ARG A 191 6.66 -7.76 -12.04
CA ARG A 191 7.57 -8.91 -12.18
C ARG A 191 7.34 -9.91 -11.05
N GLN A 192 7.16 -9.40 -9.84
CA GLN A 192 6.92 -10.23 -8.66
C GLN A 192 6.08 -9.45 -7.64
N ARG A 193 5.09 -10.13 -7.06
CA ARG A 193 4.29 -9.62 -5.94
C ARG A 193 4.51 -10.48 -4.72
N ARG A 194 4.88 -9.86 -3.60
CA ARG A 194 5.12 -10.51 -2.30
C ARG A 194 4.71 -9.58 -1.18
N TRP A 195 4.43 -10.14 0.00
CA TRP A 195 4.08 -9.37 1.20
C TRP A 195 4.82 -9.79 2.47
N GLU A 196 5.59 -10.88 2.38
CA GLU A 196 6.25 -11.54 3.50
C GLU A 196 7.52 -10.80 3.93
N GLY A 197 8.27 -10.30 2.95
CA GLY A 197 9.52 -9.56 3.17
C GLY A 197 9.28 -8.07 3.27
N LEU A 198 9.67 -7.43 4.38
CA LEU A 198 9.67 -5.97 4.44
C LEU A 198 10.86 -5.43 3.66
N MET A 199 10.59 -4.79 2.52
CA MET A 199 11.61 -4.02 1.83
C MET A 199 12.10 -2.88 2.73
N ARG A 200 13.41 -2.70 2.77
CA ARG A 200 14.07 -1.76 3.66
C ARG A 200 15.03 -0.88 2.86
N CYS A 201 15.08 0.39 3.21
CA CYS A 201 16.02 1.34 2.63
C CYS A 201 16.34 2.43 3.65
N ARG A 202 17.45 3.15 3.43
CA ARG A 202 17.77 4.33 4.25
C ARG A 202 17.08 5.56 3.67
N ASP A 203 16.53 6.39 4.55
CA ASP A 203 16.08 7.72 4.17
C ASP A 203 17.27 8.68 3.96
N GLN A 204 16.98 9.94 3.62
CA GLN A 204 18.02 10.95 3.39
C GLN A 204 18.88 11.26 4.62
N ALA A 205 18.38 10.96 5.83
CA ALA A 205 19.10 11.12 7.08
C ALA A 205 19.86 9.84 7.48
N GLY A 206 19.85 8.81 6.64
CA GLY A 206 20.50 7.52 6.92
C GLY A 206 19.72 6.60 7.85
N VAL A 207 18.47 6.93 8.21
CA VAL A 207 17.64 6.09 9.09
C VAL A 207 17.08 4.91 8.28
N LEU A 208 17.24 3.69 8.78
CA LEU A 208 16.66 2.50 8.18
C LEU A 208 15.14 2.52 8.34
N ARG A 209 14.41 2.40 7.23
CA ARG A 209 12.95 2.43 7.17
C ARG A 209 12.40 1.29 6.33
N VAL A 210 11.12 1.00 6.50
CA VAL A 210 10.35 0.20 5.55
C VAL A 210 10.10 1.04 4.30
N CYS A 211 10.26 0.47 3.12
CA CYS A 211 10.15 1.17 1.84
C CYS A 211 9.25 0.43 0.86
N ARG A 212 8.72 1.15 -0.13
CA ARG A 212 8.01 0.57 -1.29
C ARG A 212 8.74 0.92 -2.57
N SER A 213 8.70 0.01 -3.54
CA SER A 213 9.21 0.16 -4.90
C SER A 213 8.29 0.95 -5.82
N LEU A 214 7.59 1.97 -5.29
CA LEU A 214 6.58 2.73 -6.03
C LEU A 214 7.12 3.43 -7.29
N LEU A 215 8.43 3.68 -7.34
CA LEU A 215 9.10 4.30 -8.49
C LEU A 215 9.97 3.31 -9.26
N ASP A 216 9.88 2.02 -8.98
CA ASP A 216 10.48 0.96 -9.78
C ASP A 216 9.55 0.60 -10.94
N LEU A 217 9.30 1.58 -11.81
CA LEU A 217 8.31 1.49 -12.88
C LEU A 217 8.93 1.02 -14.21
N ARG A 218 8.13 0.36 -15.03
CA ARG A 218 8.41 0.01 -16.43
C ARG A 218 7.23 0.48 -17.27
N LEU A 219 7.49 1.31 -18.27
CA LEU A 219 6.45 1.85 -19.15
C LEU A 219 6.53 1.19 -20.53
N SER A 220 5.38 0.75 -21.04
CA SER A 220 5.20 0.29 -22.42
C SER A 220 3.98 0.98 -23.04
N TRP A 221 4.00 1.23 -24.35
CA TRP A 221 2.88 1.84 -25.07
C TRP A 221 2.72 1.25 -26.47
N VAL A 222 1.51 0.80 -26.75
CA VAL A 222 1.01 0.44 -28.08
C VAL A 222 0.10 1.56 -28.56
N ASP A 223 0.43 2.17 -29.70
CA ASP A 223 -0.37 3.25 -30.28
C ASP A 223 -1.61 2.74 -31.04
N ALA A 224 -2.36 3.67 -31.64
CA ALA A 224 -3.58 3.39 -32.38
C ALA A 224 -3.35 2.64 -33.70
N GLU A 225 -2.11 2.61 -34.21
CA GLU A 225 -1.72 1.82 -35.39
C GLU A 225 -1.33 0.37 -35.01
N GLY A 226 -1.31 0.05 -33.71
CA GLY A 226 -0.86 -1.24 -33.19
C GLY A 226 0.66 -1.35 -33.05
N GLU A 227 1.39 -0.24 -33.23
CA GLU A 227 2.85 -0.23 -33.15
C GLU A 227 3.32 0.04 -31.72
N VAL A 228 4.34 -0.72 -31.30
CA VAL A 228 5.00 -0.53 -30.01
C VAL A 228 5.89 0.71 -30.08
N ARG A 229 5.44 1.82 -29.48
CA ARG A 229 6.20 3.08 -29.46
C ARG A 229 7.42 3.00 -28.55
N PHE A 230 7.27 2.33 -27.43
CA PHE A 230 8.37 1.98 -26.55
C PHE A 230 7.99 0.77 -25.70
N ASP A 231 9.00 -0.01 -25.34
CA ASP A 231 8.82 -1.20 -24.52
C ASP A 231 9.74 -1.16 -23.29
N SER A 232 9.13 -1.31 -22.12
CA SER A 232 9.79 -1.48 -20.83
C SER A 232 10.80 -0.37 -20.48
N VAL A 233 10.43 0.88 -20.80
CA VAL A 233 11.24 2.06 -20.45
C VAL A 233 11.28 2.22 -18.93
N ALA A 234 12.50 2.35 -18.42
CA ALA A 234 12.76 2.47 -16.98
C ALA A 234 13.02 3.94 -16.59
N PRO A 235 12.70 4.34 -15.35
CA PRO A 235 13.14 5.62 -14.83
C PRO A 235 14.66 5.67 -14.69
N PRO A 236 15.27 6.88 -14.72
CA PRO A 236 16.68 7.06 -14.44
C PRO A 236 17.09 6.44 -13.10
N ALA A 237 18.34 5.96 -13.01
CA ALA A 237 18.85 5.35 -11.80
C ALA A 237 18.77 6.32 -10.59
N GLY A 238 18.40 5.80 -9.41
CA GLY A 238 18.74 6.45 -8.15
C GLY A 238 17.66 6.64 -7.09
N ARG A 239 16.36 6.42 -7.34
CA ARG A 239 15.31 6.54 -6.29
C ARG A 239 14.08 5.66 -6.51
N ARG A 240 14.29 4.34 -6.68
CA ARG A 240 13.20 3.37 -6.90
C ARG A 240 12.38 3.08 -5.64
N LEU A 241 13.04 3.12 -4.48
CA LEU A 241 12.42 2.85 -3.18
C LEU A 241 12.03 4.16 -2.47
N ILE A 242 10.78 4.24 -2.04
CA ILE A 242 10.25 5.34 -1.22
C ILE A 242 10.02 4.84 0.21
N PRO A 243 10.65 5.45 1.23
CA PRO A 243 10.33 5.16 2.62
C PRO A 243 8.88 5.48 2.97
N TYR A 244 8.23 4.61 3.75
CA TYR A 244 6.87 4.84 4.24
C TYR A 244 6.66 4.22 5.62
N THR A 245 5.57 4.63 6.28
CA THR A 245 5.12 4.00 7.53
C THR A 245 3.93 3.08 7.22
N PRO A 246 4.13 1.75 7.20
CA PRO A 246 3.02 0.84 6.97
C PRO A 246 2.04 0.84 8.15
N HIS A 247 0.75 0.78 7.83
CA HIS A 247 -0.34 0.60 8.79
C HIS A 247 -0.60 -0.91 9.02
N THR A 248 0.48 -1.63 9.33
CA THR A 248 0.56 -3.09 9.56
C THR A 248 1.31 -3.40 10.85
N ILE A 249 1.36 -2.44 11.78
CA ILE A 249 2.11 -2.50 13.03
C ILE A 249 1.59 -3.58 13.97
N GLY A 250 2.52 -4.29 14.60
CA GLY A 250 2.26 -5.30 15.61
C GLY A 250 3.37 -5.40 16.64
N LYS A 251 3.32 -6.46 17.44
CA LYS A 251 4.44 -6.79 18.34
C LYS A 251 5.64 -7.18 17.46
N ALA A 252 6.83 -6.69 17.82
CA ALA A 252 8.05 -7.14 17.15
C ALA A 252 8.18 -8.66 17.30
N GLY A 253 8.44 -9.36 16.20
CA GLY A 253 8.63 -10.82 16.21
C GLY A 253 9.94 -11.20 16.89
N ALA A 254 10.08 -12.46 17.30
CA ALA A 254 11.28 -12.96 17.99
C ALA A 254 12.59 -12.73 17.18
N PHE A 255 12.48 -12.68 15.85
CA PHE A 255 13.59 -12.49 14.92
C PHE A 255 13.70 -11.06 14.38
N PHE A 256 13.20 -10.05 15.11
CA PHE A 256 13.25 -8.64 14.66
C PHE A 256 14.68 -8.17 14.35
N PHE A 257 15.70 -8.74 15.01
CA PHE A 257 17.10 -8.37 14.81
C PHE A 257 17.60 -8.65 13.39
N LEU A 258 17.07 -9.67 12.71
CA LEU A 258 17.38 -9.94 11.29
C LEU A 258 16.94 -8.79 10.38
N ARG A 259 16.02 -7.94 10.84
CA ARG A 259 15.53 -6.78 10.08
C ARG A 259 16.41 -5.55 10.27
N LEU A 260 17.33 -5.56 11.24
CA LEU A 260 18.22 -4.44 11.56
C LEU A 260 19.44 -4.38 10.64
N ASP A 261 19.80 -5.50 10.01
CA ASP A 261 20.92 -5.59 9.06
C ASP A 261 20.44 -5.36 7.61
N GLU A 262 21.29 -4.73 6.80
CA GLU A 262 20.96 -4.29 5.42
C GLU A 262 20.82 -5.42 4.40
N THR A 263 21.14 -6.67 4.75
CA THR A 263 21.13 -7.75 3.76
C THR A 263 19.69 -7.99 3.28
N PRO A 264 19.45 -7.91 1.95
CA PRO A 264 18.15 -8.17 1.34
C PRO A 264 17.63 -9.58 1.68
#